data_AF-A0A8J5F111-F1
#
_entry.id   AF-A0A8J5F111-F1
#
_cell.length_a   1.000
_cell.length_b   1.000
_cell.length_c   1.000
_cell.angle_alpha   90.00
_cell.angle_beta   90.00
_cell.angle_gamma   90.00
#
_symmetry.space_group_name_H-M   'P 1'
#
loop_
_entity.id
_entity.type
_entity.pdbx_description
1 polymer ?
#
loop_
_entity_poly.entity_id
_entity_poly.type
_entity_poly.pdbx_seq_one_letter_code
_entity_poly.pdbx_strand_id
1 'polypeptide(L)'
;MVNHVGFKRYSYALQPIFKVVSRNTIKIDIMKIFEYERNKTMKLLDLNASRIALTTDMWTASNQKRGFMAITSHFIDVSWKLQSRLVRDGLELISDSIETIRYSVAFWTATPKRDEKFIETARQLKVPSTKKLELDCKTRWNSTYLMLNTALEYEAVFARLKQRETLYKRVPTQEDWSKVRDISSKLEMFFDATELFSGTKYPTINLFFATICDIKLAIGD
;
A
#
# COMPACT_ATOMS: atom_id res chain seq x y z
N MET A 1 -0.38 25.66 9.20
CA MET A 1 0.13 26.55 8.15
C MET A 1 -0.99 27.28 7.39
N VAL A 2 -1.84 26.62 6.59
CA VAL A 2 -2.85 27.34 5.75
C VAL A 2 -3.89 28.17 6.54
N ASN A 3 -4.38 27.65 7.67
CA ASN A 3 -5.32 28.40 8.52
C ASN A 3 -4.64 29.48 9.38
N HIS A 4 -3.30 29.56 9.37
CA HIS A 4 -2.55 30.47 10.22
C HIS A 4 -2.71 31.92 9.72
N VAL A 5 -2.85 32.87 10.66
CA VAL A 5 -3.07 34.29 10.33
C VAL A 5 -1.97 34.87 9.44
N GLY A 6 -0.71 34.48 9.68
CA GLY A 6 0.42 34.91 8.86
C GLY A 6 0.35 34.43 7.41
N PHE A 7 -0.07 33.18 7.19
CA PHE A 7 -0.22 32.63 5.84
C PHE A 7 -1.37 33.29 5.07
N LYS A 8 -2.47 33.61 5.77
CA LYS A 8 -3.58 34.35 5.20
C LYS A 8 -3.17 35.77 4.81
N ARG A 9 -2.50 36.51 5.69
CA ARG A 9 -1.97 37.86 5.40
C ARG A 9 -1.01 37.85 4.21
N TYR A 10 -0.09 36.89 4.16
CA TYR A 10 0.82 36.70 3.03
C TYR A 10 0.07 36.46 1.71
N SER A 11 -0.91 35.54 1.72
CA SER A 11 -1.68 35.22 0.51
C SER A 11 -2.50 36.41 0.00
N TYR A 12 -3.10 37.17 0.91
CA TYR A 12 -3.82 38.41 0.58
C TYR A 12 -2.91 39.50 0.02
N ALA A 13 -1.68 39.62 0.52
CA ALA A 13 -0.71 40.59 0.00
C ALA A 13 -0.26 40.27 -1.43
N LEU A 14 -0.16 38.98 -1.79
CA LEU A 14 0.20 38.54 -3.14
C LEU A 14 -0.94 38.66 -4.15
N GLN A 15 -2.14 38.24 -3.76
CA GLN A 15 -3.32 38.22 -4.64
C GLN A 15 -4.56 38.53 -3.79
N PRO A 16 -4.99 39.80 -3.68
CA PRO A 16 -6.07 40.21 -2.78
C PRO A 16 -7.42 39.52 -3.02
N ILE A 17 -7.65 39.04 -4.25
CA ILE A 17 -8.89 38.36 -4.67
C ILE A 17 -8.84 36.85 -4.33
N PHE A 18 -7.66 36.30 -4.04
CA PHE A 18 -7.49 34.89 -3.73
C PHE A 18 -8.05 34.55 -2.34
N LYS A 19 -9.14 33.79 -2.31
CA LYS A 19 -9.73 33.29 -1.06
C LYS A 19 -8.98 32.04 -0.61
N VAL A 20 -8.21 32.18 0.48
CA VAL A 20 -7.53 31.04 1.11
C VAL A 20 -8.57 30.04 1.63
N VAL A 21 -8.56 28.85 1.04
CA VAL A 21 -9.44 27.74 1.43
C VAL A 21 -8.94 27.03 2.69
N SER A 22 -9.82 26.23 3.32
CA SER A 22 -9.48 25.51 4.54
C SER A 22 -8.46 24.40 4.30
N ARG A 23 -7.74 24.00 5.34
CA ARG A 23 -6.88 22.79 5.31
C ARG A 23 -7.62 21.55 4.81
N ASN A 24 -8.89 21.38 5.18
CA ASN A 24 -9.69 20.22 4.78
C ASN A 24 -10.03 20.27 3.29
N THR A 25 -10.37 21.46 2.77
CA THR A 25 -10.61 21.68 1.33
C THR A 25 -9.35 21.39 0.52
N ILE A 26 -8.20 21.93 0.94
CA ILE A 26 -6.92 21.65 0.28
C ILE A 26 -6.59 20.16 0.31
N LYS A 27 -6.81 19.48 1.43
CA LYS A 27 -6.63 18.03 1.52
C LYS A 27 -7.49 17.31 0.47
N ILE A 28 -8.77 17.66 0.37
CA ILE A 28 -9.69 17.06 -0.61
C ILE A 28 -9.21 17.33 -2.04
N ASP A 29 -8.81 18.55 -2.36
CA ASP A 29 -8.35 18.91 -3.71
C ASP A 29 -7.04 18.21 -4.07
N ILE A 30 -6.09 18.12 -3.14
CA ILE A 30 -4.86 17.32 -3.31
C ILE A 30 -5.22 15.85 -3.58
N MET A 31 -6.17 15.29 -2.83
CA MET A 31 -6.59 13.89 -3.05
C MET A 31 -7.25 13.71 -4.42
N LYS A 32 -8.05 14.67 -4.90
CA LYS A 32 -8.64 14.63 -6.25
C LYS A 32 -7.57 14.69 -7.34
N ILE A 33 -6.60 15.60 -7.22
CA ILE A 33 -5.48 15.71 -8.17
C ILE A 33 -4.68 14.42 -8.17
N PHE A 34 -4.40 13.87 -7.00
CA PHE A 34 -3.75 12.58 -6.84
C PHE A 34 -4.53 11.46 -7.56
N GLU A 35 -5.84 11.35 -7.32
CA GLU A 35 -6.69 10.35 -7.98
C GLU A 35 -6.73 10.49 -9.50
N TYR A 36 -6.70 11.73 -10.01
CA TYR A 36 -6.66 12.01 -11.45
C TYR A 36 -5.33 11.56 -12.07
N GLU A 37 -4.19 12.00 -11.51
CA GLU A 37 -2.86 11.62 -12.00
C GLU A 37 -2.59 10.11 -11.83
N ARG A 38 -3.16 9.50 -10.79
CA ARG A 38 -3.21 8.05 -10.61
C ARG A 38 -3.86 7.36 -11.80
N ASN A 39 -5.10 7.72 -12.14
CA ASN A 39 -5.84 7.08 -13.23
C ASN A 39 -5.10 7.19 -14.57
N LYS A 40 -4.39 8.30 -14.77
CA LYS A 40 -3.54 8.52 -15.95
C LYS A 40 -2.31 7.61 -15.94
N THR A 41 -1.64 7.48 -14.79
CA THR A 41 -0.47 6.61 -14.61
C THR A 41 -0.82 5.14 -14.78
N MET A 42 -1.97 4.70 -14.28
CA MET A 42 -2.48 3.33 -14.46
C MET A 42 -2.60 2.96 -15.94
N LYS A 43 -3.27 3.81 -16.72
CA LYS A 43 -3.41 3.59 -18.17
C LYS A 43 -2.05 3.51 -18.88
N LEU A 44 -1.06 4.27 -18.43
CA LEU A 44 0.29 4.22 -18.99
C LEU A 44 1.00 2.90 -18.67
N LEU A 45 0.82 2.37 -17.44
CA LEU A 45 1.41 1.09 -17.03
C LEU A 45 0.72 -0.10 -17.71
N ASP A 46 -0.60 -0.11 -17.82
CA ASP A 46 -1.36 -1.18 -18.48
C ASP A 46 -0.99 -1.31 -19.98
N LEU A 47 -0.71 -0.18 -20.63
CA LEU A 47 -0.30 -0.13 -22.02
C LEU A 47 1.22 -0.28 -22.22
N ASN A 48 2.00 -0.38 -21.13
CA ASN A 48 3.45 -0.42 -21.23
C ASN A 48 3.96 -1.80 -21.64
N ALA A 49 4.51 -1.90 -22.84
CA ALA A 49 5.22 -3.09 -23.32
C ALA A 49 6.74 -3.03 -23.06
N SER A 50 7.26 -1.93 -22.49
CA SER A 50 8.69 -1.78 -22.22
C SER A 50 9.11 -2.42 -20.90
N ARG A 51 10.41 -2.68 -20.76
CA ARG A 51 11.00 -3.14 -19.50
C ARG A 51 10.91 -2.04 -18.43
N ILE A 52 10.66 -2.47 -17.19
CA ILE A 52 10.59 -1.58 -16.03
C ILE A 52 11.87 -1.76 -15.21
N ALA A 53 12.58 -0.68 -14.93
CA ALA A 53 13.70 -0.62 -13.99
C ALA A 53 13.23 -0.03 -12.66
N LEU A 54 13.63 -0.61 -11.53
CA LEU A 54 13.27 -0.09 -10.21
C LEU A 54 14.48 0.57 -9.54
N THR A 55 14.27 1.69 -8.87
CA THR A 55 15.24 2.32 -7.96
C THR A 55 14.63 2.41 -6.57
N THR A 56 15.48 2.32 -5.55
CA THR A 56 15.06 2.42 -4.15
C THR A 56 15.81 3.55 -3.47
N ASP A 57 15.09 4.50 -2.87
CA ASP A 57 15.64 5.50 -1.97
C ASP A 57 15.26 5.16 -0.53
N MET A 58 16.24 5.16 0.37
CA MET A 58 16.05 4.84 1.77
C MET A 58 16.53 5.97 2.66
N TRP A 59 15.69 6.37 3.60
CA TRP A 59 16.08 7.36 4.61
C TRP A 59 15.50 7.02 5.97
N THR A 60 16.17 7.44 7.02
CA THR A 60 15.67 7.31 8.39
C THR A 60 15.23 8.67 8.90
N ALA A 61 13.97 8.78 9.32
CA ALA A 61 13.53 9.99 10.00
C ALA A 61 14.04 9.96 11.45
N SER A 62 15.05 10.78 11.73
CA SER A 62 15.73 10.87 13.03
C SER A 62 14.77 11.14 14.19
N ASN A 63 13.71 11.89 13.93
CA ASN A 63 12.65 12.22 14.89
C ASN A 63 11.68 11.08 15.21
N GLN A 64 11.55 10.07 14.34
CA GLN A 64 10.63 8.94 14.52
C GLN A 64 11.34 7.60 14.71
N LYS A 65 12.69 7.58 14.66
CA LYS A 65 13.52 6.36 14.63
C LYS A 65 12.96 5.31 13.66
N ARG A 66 12.47 5.78 12.51
CA ARG A 66 11.76 4.96 11.53
C ARG A 66 12.44 5.07 10.18
N GLY A 67 12.80 3.91 9.63
CA GLY A 67 13.24 3.77 8.25
C GLY A 67 12.08 3.94 7.28
N PHE A 68 12.35 4.61 6.17
CA PHE A 68 11.47 4.77 5.02
C PHE A 68 12.22 4.26 3.80
N MET A 69 11.49 3.58 2.93
CA MET A 69 11.97 3.19 1.61
C MET A 69 10.93 3.64 0.59
N ALA A 70 11.34 4.46 -0.37
CA ALA A 70 10.59 4.74 -1.58
C ALA A 70 11.15 3.86 -2.70
N ILE A 71 10.28 3.14 -3.39
CA ILE A 71 10.65 2.41 -4.60
C ILE A 71 10.04 3.18 -5.77
N THR A 72 10.86 3.50 -6.77
CA THR A 72 10.46 4.21 -7.99
C THR A 72 10.64 3.29 -9.19
N SER A 73 9.59 3.09 -9.97
CA SER A 73 9.64 2.44 -11.27
C SER A 73 9.97 3.43 -12.37
N HIS A 74 10.87 3.02 -13.26
CA HIS A 74 11.32 3.75 -14.42
C HIS A 74 11.05 2.91 -15.67
N PHE A 75 10.38 3.47 -16.66
CA PHE A 75 10.04 2.75 -17.90
C PHE A 75 9.90 3.70 -19.08
N ILE A 76 9.95 3.19 -20.31
CA ILE A 76 9.78 3.98 -21.52
C ILE A 76 8.35 3.76 -22.03
N ASP A 77 7.54 4.82 -22.07
CA ASP A 77 6.16 4.70 -22.57
C ASP A 77 6.08 4.51 -24.09
N VAL A 78 4.87 4.28 -24.60
CA VAL A 78 4.59 4.11 -26.03
C VAL A 78 4.94 5.33 -26.89
N SER A 79 5.13 6.50 -26.26
CA SER A 79 5.59 7.74 -26.92
C SER A 79 7.11 7.93 -26.82
N TRP A 80 7.85 6.88 -26.44
CA TRP A 80 9.30 6.91 -26.24
C TRP A 80 9.77 7.90 -25.17
N LYS A 81 8.93 8.17 -24.17
CA LYS A 81 9.28 9.04 -23.04
C LYS A 81 9.60 8.23 -21.80
N LEU A 82 10.69 8.60 -21.12
CA LEU A 82 11.02 8.06 -19.82
C LEU A 82 9.99 8.52 -18.78
N GLN A 83 9.37 7.56 -18.11
CA GLN A 83 8.45 7.76 -16.99
C GLN A 83 9.15 7.32 -15.70
N SER A 84 8.92 8.06 -14.60
CA SER A 84 9.38 7.72 -13.25
C SER A 84 8.19 7.80 -12.30
N ARG A 85 7.75 6.67 -11.73
CA ARG A 85 6.53 6.53 -10.91
C ARG A 85 6.83 5.80 -9.61
N LEU A 86 6.13 6.09 -8.51
CA LEU A 86 6.39 5.37 -7.26
C LEU A 86 5.70 4.00 -7.31
N VAL A 87 6.34 2.94 -6.82
CA VAL A 87 5.77 1.57 -6.84
C VAL A 87 4.48 1.46 -6.03
N ARG A 88 4.24 2.38 -5.08
CA ARG A 88 2.93 2.53 -4.45
C ARG A 88 1.82 2.68 -5.51
N ASP A 89 2.09 3.36 -6.61
CA ASP A 89 1.16 3.55 -7.73
C ASP A 89 0.85 2.20 -8.42
N GLY A 90 1.76 1.22 -8.38
CA GLY A 90 1.56 -0.14 -8.90
C GLY A 90 0.63 -1.01 -8.05
N LEU A 91 0.65 -0.85 -6.72
CA LEU A 91 -0.35 -1.47 -5.82
C LEU A 91 -1.77 -1.01 -6.13
N GLU A 92 -1.92 0.16 -6.75
CA GLU A 92 -3.23 0.70 -7.06
C GLU A 92 -3.89 -0.01 -8.25
N LEU A 93 -3.18 -0.78 -9.07
CA LEU A 93 -3.77 -1.63 -10.14
C LEU A 93 -4.80 -2.63 -9.59
N ILE A 94 -4.65 -3.01 -8.32
CA ILE A 94 -5.56 -3.88 -7.60
C ILE A 94 -6.24 -3.14 -6.43
N SER A 95 -6.35 -1.81 -6.51
CA SER A 95 -6.86 -0.98 -5.40
C SER A 95 -8.24 -1.42 -4.93
N ASP A 96 -9.10 -1.84 -5.86
CA ASP A 96 -10.46 -2.27 -5.53
C ASP A 96 -10.45 -3.58 -4.74
N SER A 97 -9.56 -4.51 -5.09
CA SER A 97 -9.33 -5.74 -4.33
C SER A 97 -8.72 -5.43 -2.96
N ILE A 98 -7.73 -4.53 -2.89
CA ILE A 98 -7.14 -4.09 -1.62
C ILE A 98 -8.18 -3.41 -0.72
N GLU A 99 -9.01 -2.50 -1.24
CA GLU A 99 -10.08 -1.85 -0.47
C GLU A 99 -11.15 -2.85 -0.02
N THR A 100 -11.42 -3.89 -0.81
CA THR A 100 -12.31 -4.98 -0.42
C THR A 100 -11.74 -5.78 0.75
N ILE A 101 -10.47 -6.19 0.68
CA ILE A 101 -9.77 -6.87 1.78
C ILE A 101 -9.71 -5.96 3.02
N ARG A 102 -9.35 -4.70 2.83
CA ARG A 102 -9.27 -3.69 3.90
C ARG A 102 -10.61 -3.52 4.61
N TYR A 103 -11.72 -3.50 3.87
CA TYR A 103 -13.07 -3.48 4.45
C TYR A 103 -13.30 -4.72 5.32
N SER A 104 -12.96 -5.92 4.82
CA SER A 104 -13.13 -7.17 5.56
C SER A 104 -12.31 -7.20 6.84
N VAL A 105 -11.03 -6.79 6.77
CA VAL A 105 -10.15 -6.65 7.91
C VAL A 105 -10.76 -5.68 8.93
N ALA A 106 -11.06 -4.45 8.50
CA ALA A 106 -11.65 -3.44 9.37
C ALA A 106 -12.95 -3.90 10.01
N PHE A 107 -13.81 -4.62 9.28
CA PHE A 107 -15.07 -5.12 9.80
C PHE A 107 -14.87 -6.11 10.94
N TRP A 108 -13.98 -7.10 10.76
CA TRP A 108 -13.77 -8.20 11.71
C TRP A 108 -12.89 -7.80 12.89
N THR A 109 -12.00 -6.82 12.72
CA THR A 109 -11.18 -6.27 13.82
C THR A 109 -11.82 -5.09 14.55
N ALA A 110 -13.02 -4.65 14.15
CA ALA A 110 -13.66 -3.46 14.71
C ALA A 110 -14.04 -3.57 16.19
N THR A 111 -14.39 -4.77 16.66
CA THR A 111 -14.84 -4.99 18.04
C THR A 111 -14.32 -6.34 18.58
N PRO A 112 -14.11 -6.47 19.90
CA PRO A 112 -13.66 -7.72 20.51
C PRO A 112 -14.57 -8.91 20.17
N LYS A 113 -15.91 -8.70 20.15
CA LYS A 113 -16.88 -9.74 19.80
C LYS A 113 -16.73 -10.25 18.37
N ARG A 114 -16.40 -9.37 17.42
CA ARG A 114 -16.18 -9.78 16.02
C ARG A 114 -14.85 -10.49 15.86
N ASP A 115 -13.83 -10.02 16.56
CA ASP A 115 -12.50 -10.65 16.59
C ASP A 115 -12.58 -12.07 17.18
N GLU A 116 -13.28 -12.25 18.31
CA GLU A 116 -13.56 -13.56 18.91
C GLU A 116 -14.28 -14.50 17.93
N LYS A 117 -15.34 -14.03 17.26
CA LYS A 117 -16.08 -14.80 16.25
C LYS A 117 -15.21 -15.19 15.06
N PHE A 118 -14.28 -14.31 14.65
CA PHE A 118 -13.31 -14.58 13.59
C PHE A 118 -12.34 -15.69 13.99
N ILE A 119 -11.72 -15.56 15.16
CA ILE A 119 -10.77 -16.53 15.72
C ILE A 119 -11.44 -17.89 15.95
N GLU A 120 -12.66 -17.91 16.48
CA GLU A 120 -13.42 -19.15 16.66
C GLU A 120 -13.67 -19.84 15.32
N THR A 121 -14.03 -19.08 14.28
CA THR A 121 -14.24 -19.65 12.94
C THR A 121 -12.93 -20.17 12.34
N ALA A 122 -11.81 -19.49 12.53
CA ALA A 122 -10.49 -19.97 12.13
C ALA A 122 -10.15 -21.31 12.81
N ARG A 123 -10.39 -21.43 14.12
CA ARG A 123 -10.22 -22.69 14.88
C ARG A 123 -11.12 -23.81 14.35
N GLN A 124 -12.40 -23.53 14.10
CA GLN A 124 -13.35 -24.51 13.54
C GLN A 124 -12.90 -25.04 12.18
N LEU A 125 -12.29 -24.18 11.36
CA LEU A 125 -11.74 -24.54 10.04
C LEU A 125 -10.31 -25.10 10.11
N LYS A 126 -9.73 -25.21 11.32
CA LYS A 126 -8.34 -25.64 11.53
C LYS A 126 -7.31 -24.79 10.78
N VAL A 127 -7.62 -23.50 10.56
CA VAL A 127 -6.67 -22.54 9.98
C VAL A 127 -5.73 -22.06 11.09
N PRO A 128 -4.40 -22.21 10.94
CA PRO A 128 -3.43 -21.74 11.94
C PRO A 128 -3.63 -20.25 12.24
N SER A 129 -3.95 -19.92 13.48
CA SER A 129 -4.20 -18.54 13.90
C SER A 129 -2.95 -17.86 14.46
N THR A 130 -1.81 -18.05 13.79
CA THR A 130 -0.48 -17.62 14.28
C THR A 130 -0.23 -16.14 14.07
N LYS A 131 -0.86 -15.52 13.07
CA LYS A 131 -0.73 -14.10 12.75
C LYS A 131 -2.01 -13.36 13.04
N LYS A 132 -1.93 -12.22 13.72
CA LYS A 132 -3.09 -11.38 14.01
C LYS A 132 -3.50 -10.60 12.77
N LEU A 133 -4.81 -10.56 12.49
CA LEU A 133 -5.35 -9.72 11.42
C LEU A 133 -5.25 -8.24 11.84
N GLU A 134 -4.56 -7.43 11.04
CA GLU A 134 -4.33 -6.01 11.35
C GLU A 134 -4.62 -5.11 10.14
N LEU A 135 -5.25 -3.97 10.41
CA LEU A 135 -5.55 -2.97 9.39
C LEU A 135 -4.29 -2.21 9.00
N ASP A 136 -4.07 -2.04 7.71
CA ASP A 136 -2.88 -1.38 7.22
C ASP A 136 -2.88 0.15 7.39
N CYS A 137 -1.70 0.75 7.27
CA CYS A 137 -1.54 2.17 7.10
C CYS A 137 -1.52 2.49 5.60
N LYS A 138 -2.58 3.12 5.08
CA LYS A 138 -2.76 3.41 3.64
C LYS A 138 -1.56 4.09 2.95
N THR A 139 -0.72 4.79 3.70
CA THR A 139 0.47 5.51 3.21
C THR A 139 1.77 4.71 3.27
N ARG A 140 1.75 3.46 3.77
CA ARG A 140 2.92 2.59 3.94
C ARG A 140 2.69 1.22 3.33
N TRP A 141 3.30 0.96 2.19
CA TRP A 141 3.12 -0.28 1.43
C TRP A 141 3.49 -1.55 2.23
N ASN A 142 4.51 -1.50 3.09
CA ASN A 142 4.86 -2.63 3.98
C ASN A 142 3.70 -3.08 4.86
N SER A 143 2.93 -2.13 5.40
CA SER A 143 1.76 -2.48 6.20
C SER A 143 0.62 -3.04 5.35
N THR A 144 0.49 -2.56 4.09
CA THR A 144 -0.47 -3.12 3.14
C THR A 144 -0.10 -4.55 2.80
N TYR A 145 1.17 -4.83 2.49
CA TYR A 145 1.67 -6.18 2.26
C TYR A 145 1.40 -7.11 3.44
N LEU A 146 1.72 -6.70 4.67
CA LEU A 146 1.45 -7.50 5.88
C LEU A 146 -0.04 -7.81 6.07
N MET A 147 -0.92 -6.83 5.84
CA MET A 147 -2.37 -7.02 5.88
C MET A 147 -2.84 -8.03 4.83
N LEU A 148 -2.36 -7.89 3.59
CA LEU A 148 -2.73 -8.78 2.47
C LEU A 148 -2.24 -10.21 2.71
N ASN A 149 -0.97 -10.38 3.09
CA ASN A 149 -0.37 -11.69 3.32
C ASN A 149 -1.06 -12.42 4.48
N THR A 150 -1.36 -11.70 5.57
CA THR A 150 -2.13 -12.26 6.69
C THR A 150 -3.57 -12.59 6.28
N ALA A 151 -4.23 -11.72 5.50
CA ALA A 151 -5.59 -11.99 5.04
C ALA A 151 -5.69 -13.21 4.11
N LEU A 152 -4.66 -13.47 3.29
CA LEU A 152 -4.58 -14.65 2.42
C LEU A 152 -4.60 -15.96 3.23
N GLU A 153 -3.94 -16.01 4.39
CA GLU A 153 -3.98 -17.17 5.29
C GLU A 153 -5.40 -17.47 5.80
N TYR A 154 -6.27 -16.47 5.83
CA TYR A 154 -7.63 -16.56 6.33
C TYR A 154 -8.72 -16.53 5.24
N GLU A 155 -8.40 -16.71 3.97
CA GLU A 155 -9.36 -16.69 2.84
C GLU A 155 -10.61 -17.54 3.11
N ALA A 156 -10.42 -18.79 3.57
CA ALA A 156 -11.50 -19.71 3.91
C ALA A 156 -12.37 -19.22 5.09
N VAL A 157 -11.77 -18.49 6.03
CA VAL A 157 -12.47 -17.92 7.21
C VAL A 157 -13.42 -16.81 6.76
N PHE A 158 -12.95 -15.90 5.90
CA PHE A 158 -13.79 -14.83 5.35
C PHE A 158 -14.98 -15.40 4.56
N ALA A 159 -14.75 -16.45 3.76
CA ALA A 159 -15.81 -17.12 3.01
C ALA A 159 -16.86 -17.75 3.94
N ARG A 160 -16.44 -18.44 5.01
CA ARG A 160 -17.36 -19.02 6.00
C ARG A 160 -18.15 -17.97 6.77
N LEU A 161 -17.51 -16.88 7.17
CA LEU A 161 -18.14 -15.82 7.95
C LEU A 161 -19.21 -15.06 7.15
N LYS A 162 -19.06 -14.94 5.83
CA LYS A 162 -20.08 -14.33 4.96
C LYS A 162 -21.43 -15.05 5.04
N GLN A 163 -21.43 -16.37 5.26
CA GLN A 163 -22.65 -17.16 5.41
C GLN A 163 -23.34 -16.97 6.77
N ARG A 164 -22.60 -16.49 7.79
CA ARG A 164 -23.03 -16.45 9.20
C ARG A 164 -23.23 -15.05 9.76
N GLU A 165 -22.97 -14.00 8.97
CA GLU A 165 -23.03 -12.62 9.41
C GLU A 165 -23.68 -11.74 8.34
N THR A 166 -24.96 -11.41 8.53
CA THR A 166 -25.74 -10.62 7.57
C THR A 166 -25.23 -9.19 7.45
N LEU A 167 -24.59 -8.64 8.49
CA LEU A 167 -24.00 -7.30 8.46
C LEU A 167 -22.67 -7.25 7.68
N TYR A 168 -22.04 -8.40 7.39
CA TYR A 168 -20.83 -8.48 6.59
C TYR A 168 -21.21 -8.44 5.11
N LYS A 169 -21.41 -7.22 4.60
CA LYS A 169 -22.03 -7.00 3.27
C LYS A 169 -21.07 -7.25 2.12
N ARG A 170 -19.85 -6.74 2.20
CA ARG A 170 -18.82 -6.84 1.16
C ARG A 170 -17.80 -7.92 1.51
N VAL A 171 -17.59 -8.88 0.61
CA VAL A 171 -16.63 -9.98 0.77
C VAL A 171 -15.71 -10.00 -0.45
N PRO A 172 -14.42 -10.33 -0.31
CA PRO A 172 -13.51 -10.48 -1.44
C PRO A 172 -13.93 -11.68 -2.30
N THR A 173 -13.94 -11.49 -3.61
CA THR A 173 -14.24 -12.51 -4.62
C THR A 173 -13.02 -13.38 -4.92
N GLN A 174 -13.20 -14.49 -5.65
CA GLN A 174 -12.07 -15.31 -6.09
C GLN A 174 -11.07 -14.53 -6.95
N GLU A 175 -11.58 -13.59 -7.76
CA GLU A 175 -10.73 -12.70 -8.57
C GLU A 175 -9.90 -11.78 -7.67
N ASP A 176 -10.49 -11.22 -6.60
CA ASP A 176 -9.77 -10.40 -5.63
C ASP A 176 -8.63 -11.20 -4.97
N TRP A 177 -8.91 -12.43 -4.53
CA TRP A 177 -7.90 -13.29 -3.93
C TRP A 177 -6.80 -13.67 -4.92
N SER A 178 -7.13 -13.90 -6.19
CA SER A 178 -6.14 -14.16 -7.24
C SER A 178 -5.21 -12.96 -7.45
N LYS A 179 -5.76 -11.75 -7.58
CA LYS A 179 -4.99 -10.50 -7.73
C LYS A 179 -4.09 -10.23 -6.52
N VAL A 180 -4.63 -10.42 -5.32
CA VAL A 180 -3.90 -10.21 -4.06
C VAL A 180 -2.78 -11.24 -3.88
N ARG A 181 -2.99 -12.49 -4.29
CA ARG A 181 -1.95 -13.53 -4.25
C ARG A 181 -0.80 -13.22 -5.19
N ASP A 182 -1.10 -12.86 -6.45
CA ASP A 182 -0.09 -12.49 -7.45
C ASP A 182 0.72 -11.26 -7.03
N ILE A 183 0.08 -10.22 -6.50
CA ILE A 183 0.83 -9.05 -6.03
C ILE A 183 1.65 -9.38 -4.79
N SER A 184 1.12 -10.17 -3.84
CA SER A 184 1.82 -10.49 -2.60
C SER A 184 3.11 -11.27 -2.89
N SER A 185 3.08 -12.23 -3.82
CA SER A 185 4.29 -12.94 -4.23
C SER A 185 5.34 -12.03 -4.88
N LYS A 186 4.91 -11.00 -5.62
CA LYS A 186 5.84 -10.02 -6.22
C LYS A 186 6.42 -9.07 -5.17
N LEU A 187 5.65 -8.72 -4.14
CA LEU A 187 6.05 -7.78 -3.09
C LEU A 187 6.95 -8.43 -2.03
N GLU A 188 6.87 -9.75 -1.85
CA GLU A 188 7.61 -10.50 -0.85
C GLU A 188 9.12 -10.20 -0.90
N MET A 189 9.73 -10.28 -2.09
CA MET A 189 11.17 -9.98 -2.25
C MET A 189 11.55 -8.57 -1.80
N PHE A 190 10.66 -7.59 -2.01
CA PHE A 190 10.92 -6.20 -1.59
C PHE A 190 10.70 -6.03 -0.10
N PHE A 191 9.73 -6.76 0.46
CA PHE A 191 9.45 -6.73 1.89
C PHE A 191 10.65 -7.30 2.65
N ASP A 192 11.16 -8.44 2.23
CA ASP A 192 12.33 -9.10 2.83
C ASP A 192 13.56 -8.20 2.78
N ALA A 193 13.81 -7.57 1.62
CA ALA A 193 14.88 -6.59 1.48
C ALA A 193 14.68 -5.37 2.39
N THR A 194 13.44 -4.89 2.53
CA THR A 194 13.14 -3.76 3.43
C THR A 194 13.34 -4.13 4.89
N GLU A 195 12.95 -5.34 5.31
CA GLU A 195 13.16 -5.83 6.66
C GLU A 195 14.65 -6.00 6.96
N LEU A 196 15.40 -6.59 6.02
CA LEU A 196 16.85 -6.75 6.10
C LEU A 196 17.58 -5.40 6.24
N PHE A 197 17.20 -4.39 5.45
CA PHE A 197 17.83 -3.07 5.52
C PHE A 197 17.34 -2.21 6.70
N SER A 198 16.22 -2.56 7.31
CA SER A 198 15.71 -1.90 8.51
C SER A 198 16.40 -2.38 9.80
N GLY A 199 17.30 -3.37 9.69
CA GLY A 199 18.08 -3.89 10.80
C GLY A 199 18.97 -2.84 11.45
N THR A 200 18.88 -2.71 12.77
CA THR A 200 19.71 -1.78 13.58
C THR A 200 20.79 -2.49 14.41
N LYS A 201 20.76 -3.83 14.42
CA LYS A 201 21.67 -4.68 15.22
C LYS A 201 22.88 -5.18 14.44
N TYR A 202 22.96 -4.86 13.15
CA TYR A 202 24.04 -5.29 12.25
C TYR A 202 24.30 -4.22 11.18
N PRO A 203 25.50 -4.15 10.60
CA PRO A 203 25.76 -3.31 9.43
C PRO A 203 24.93 -3.80 8.23
N THR A 204 24.17 -2.89 7.61
CA THR A 204 23.28 -3.21 6.47
C THR A 204 23.93 -2.94 5.12
N ILE A 205 24.97 -2.10 5.08
CA ILE A 205 25.63 -1.64 3.85
C ILE A 205 26.31 -2.77 3.05
N ASN A 206 26.90 -3.75 3.74
CA ASN A 206 27.54 -4.91 3.11
C ASN A 206 26.54 -5.92 2.53
N LEU A 207 25.27 -5.84 2.91
CA LEU A 207 24.19 -6.68 2.40
C LEU A 207 23.46 -6.05 1.20
N PHE A 208 23.65 -4.75 1.00
CA PHE A 208 22.93 -3.97 -0.01
C PHE A 208 23.16 -4.49 -1.43
N PHE A 209 24.43 -4.64 -1.82
CA PHE A 209 24.75 -5.04 -3.20
C PHE A 209 24.17 -6.41 -3.57
N ALA A 210 24.36 -7.41 -2.69
CA ALA A 210 23.85 -8.76 -2.93
C ALA A 210 22.31 -8.78 -3.04
N THR A 211 21.61 -8.17 -2.09
CA THR A 211 20.14 -8.14 -2.06
C THR A 211 19.55 -7.42 -3.28
N ILE A 212 20.17 -6.33 -3.74
CA ILE A 212 19.73 -5.62 -4.95
C ILE A 212 20.00 -6.45 -6.21
N CYS A 213 21.11 -7.19 -6.26
CA CYS A 213 21.37 -8.15 -7.33
C CYS A 213 20.30 -9.25 -7.37
N ASP A 214 19.92 -9.80 -6.22
CA ASP A 214 18.89 -10.85 -6.11
C ASP A 214 17.52 -10.33 -6.62
N ILE A 215 17.12 -9.13 -6.20
CA ILE A 215 15.91 -8.46 -6.70
C ILE A 215 16.00 -8.27 -8.22
N LYS A 216 17.14 -7.80 -8.74
CA LYS A 216 17.33 -7.56 -10.17
C LYS A 216 17.23 -8.86 -10.98
N LEU A 217 17.77 -9.96 -10.47
CA LEU A 217 17.67 -11.28 -11.11
C LEU A 217 16.22 -11.79 -11.07
N ALA A 218 15.53 -11.63 -9.95
CA ALA A 218 14.14 -12.06 -9.80
C ALA A 218 13.13 -11.29 -10.68
N ILE A 219 13.47 -10.07 -11.11
CA ILE A 219 12.64 -9.22 -11.99
C ILE A 219 13.11 -9.32 -13.47
N GLY A 220 14.27 -9.93 -13.71
CA GLY A 220 15.00 -9.88 -14.98
C GLY A 220 14.57 -10.85 -16.08
N ASP A 221 13.58 -11.71 -15.83
CA ASP A 221 13.04 -12.71 -16.78
C ASP A 221 11.60 -12.39 -17.21
#